data_AF-A0A0M4FYN6-F1
#
_entry.id   AF-A0A0M4FYN6-F1
#
_cell.length_a   1.000
_cell.length_b   1.000
_cell.length_c   1.000
_cell.angle_alpha   90.00
_cell.angle_beta   90.00
_cell.angle_gamma   90.00
#
_symmetry.space_group_name_H-M   'P 1'
#
loop_
_entity.id
_entity.type
_entity.pdbx_description
1 polymer ?
#
loop_
_entity_poly.entity_id
_entity_poly.type
_entity_poly.pdbx_seq_one_letter_code
_entity_poly.pdbx_strand_id
1 'polypeptide(L)'
;MKKVLIVLVALFFFVPAISKAGSIGGSELQGTPGQWYVGATPANVAPSNRPVLFVHGLNSSSDTWHLDNDMYNTAYQNGYETAFIDLYPTKNMWDNGYLLKQKLEEMYHHFGEKVVVVAHSKGGIDTQVALIHNGAYPYVERVITLSTPHHGSQLADLAYSSWAGWLADLLGSKNDGTYSMQTGYMEYFRSLTDNHPYVNKAPIYTFGGTEWGSFGSSMYWGGLYLRAYGSNDGVVTVNSSRLPYATEIKVGSWDHSTIRVGSSTFQLFKNYLNETQYSSASFQAQSLENSAPADNQAGNYTRGGEYEGTKNEDIYVEKGVKEINIDWASDQSGTELTLISPNNKTYTAFTTTKESDNLKGSYHHSIKIENPEEGKWVIQANSDQKEHYLLNASFVSPLNDLLSTTLANGDLKVNLKDQKLKVKTDMTIEYYNKNGKLKQRKVKGQKKNNETFKLPNIGEGVYNMTIDIDGSLDKEKFQRTIIKSVYIDDKGKLYYQ
;
A
#
# COMPACT_ATOMS: atom_id res chain seq x y z
N MET A 1 22.52 -13.20 -69.55
CA MET A 1 23.87 -12.81 -69.07
C MET A 1 23.64 -11.96 -67.81
N LYS A 2 23.92 -12.47 -66.58
CA LYS A 2 25.14 -12.18 -65.79
C LYS A 2 25.52 -10.68 -65.89
N LYS A 3 25.59 -9.83 -64.85
CA LYS A 3 26.03 -10.00 -63.45
C LYS A 3 25.93 -8.64 -62.69
N VAL A 4 25.74 -8.70 -61.37
CA VAL A 4 26.42 -7.91 -60.29
C VAL A 4 25.99 -6.47 -59.94
N LEU A 5 25.30 -6.37 -58.79
CA LEU A 5 25.56 -5.60 -57.55
C LEU A 5 26.40 -4.30 -57.61
N ILE A 6 25.83 -3.17 -57.17
CA ILE A 6 26.49 -2.19 -56.28
C ILE A 6 25.47 -1.70 -55.25
N VAL A 7 25.64 -2.13 -54.00
CA VAL A 7 25.01 -1.55 -52.81
C VAL A 7 25.94 -0.43 -52.34
N LEU A 8 25.45 0.81 -52.35
CA LEU A 8 26.17 1.96 -51.81
C LEU A 8 25.75 2.15 -50.36
N VAL A 9 26.69 1.80 -49.47
CA VAL A 9 26.67 2.11 -48.04
C VAL A 9 26.96 3.60 -47.90
N ALA A 10 26.01 4.35 -47.34
CA ALA A 10 26.26 5.68 -46.80
C ALA A 10 26.07 5.60 -45.27
N LEU A 11 27.17 5.40 -44.55
CA LEU A 11 27.27 5.70 -43.13
C LEU A 11 27.18 7.21 -42.97
N PHE A 12 26.09 7.70 -42.38
CA PHE A 12 26.10 8.98 -41.68
C PHE A 12 26.04 8.70 -40.18
N PHE A 13 27.19 8.90 -39.53
CA PHE A 13 27.25 9.18 -38.10
C PHE A 13 26.54 10.50 -37.84
N PHE A 14 25.43 10.48 -37.09
CA PHE A 14 24.96 11.64 -36.35
C PHE A 14 24.48 11.21 -34.95
N VAL A 15 25.09 11.86 -33.97
CA VAL A 15 24.94 11.74 -32.53
C VAL A 15 23.49 12.00 -32.09
N PRO A 16 22.88 11.24 -31.14
CA PRO A 16 21.70 11.71 -30.46
C PRO A 16 22.15 12.52 -29.24
N ALA A 17 22.24 13.82 -29.40
CA ALA A 17 22.13 14.76 -28.29
C ALA A 17 20.98 15.70 -28.65
N ILE A 18 19.83 15.51 -28.01
CA ILE A 18 18.88 16.53 -27.54
C ILE A 18 17.87 15.76 -26.67
N SER A 19 18.02 15.89 -25.35
CA SER A 19 16.97 15.68 -24.37
C SER A 19 15.92 16.78 -24.58
N LYS A 20 14.70 16.40 -24.99
CA LYS A 20 13.55 17.32 -25.00
C LYS A 20 12.70 17.07 -23.76
N ALA A 21 12.60 18.08 -22.89
CA ALA A 21 11.55 18.19 -21.90
C ALA A 21 10.20 18.29 -22.64
N GLY A 22 9.29 17.35 -22.39
CA GLY A 22 7.95 17.31 -22.99
C GLY A 22 6.97 18.27 -22.29
N SER A 23 6.06 18.87 -23.06
CA SER A 23 4.90 19.61 -22.54
C SER A 23 3.74 18.66 -22.30
N ILE A 24 3.02 18.86 -21.19
CA ILE A 24 1.96 18.00 -20.65
C ILE A 24 0.68 18.07 -21.50
N GLY A 25 0.08 16.91 -21.82
CA GLY A 25 -1.31 16.79 -22.28
C GLY A 25 -1.71 15.41 -22.83
N GLY A 26 -2.78 14.80 -22.26
CA GLY A 26 -3.65 13.81 -22.92
C GLY A 26 -3.74 12.37 -22.32
N SER A 27 -4.73 12.17 -21.44
CA SER A 27 -5.10 10.95 -20.68
C SER A 27 -4.85 9.55 -21.29
N GLU A 28 -4.02 8.77 -20.60
CA GLU A 28 -4.07 7.31 -20.31
C GLU A 28 -2.76 6.95 -19.56
N LEU A 29 -2.78 6.78 -18.22
CA LEU A 29 -1.62 6.50 -17.33
C LEU A 29 -0.25 6.95 -17.91
N GLN A 30 -0.08 8.27 -18.06
CA GLN A 30 0.80 8.89 -19.08
C GLN A 30 2.27 9.05 -18.67
N GLY A 31 2.80 8.18 -17.82
CA GLY A 31 4.20 8.28 -17.42
C GLY A 31 5.12 7.59 -18.42
N THR A 32 6.17 8.25 -18.91
CA THR A 32 7.26 7.57 -19.64
C THR A 32 8.44 7.36 -18.69
N PRO A 33 8.69 6.13 -18.19
CA PRO A 33 9.71 5.91 -17.17
C PRO A 33 11.08 6.49 -17.54
N GLY A 34 11.62 7.33 -16.66
CA GLY A 34 12.88 8.04 -16.83
C GLY A 34 12.76 9.42 -17.47
N GLN A 35 11.58 9.81 -17.93
CA GLN A 35 11.30 11.20 -18.27
C GLN A 35 11.07 12.01 -16.99
N TRP A 36 11.51 13.26 -17.04
CA TRP A 36 11.19 14.23 -16.01
C TRP A 36 10.95 15.59 -16.66
N TYR A 37 10.11 16.38 -16.01
CA TYR A 37 9.59 17.63 -16.52
C TYR A 37 9.87 18.74 -15.53
N VAL A 38 10.19 19.92 -16.06
CA VAL A 38 10.41 21.13 -15.27
C VAL A 38 9.10 21.93 -15.29
N GLY A 39 8.66 22.39 -14.12
CA GLY A 39 7.54 23.32 -14.00
C GLY A 39 7.90 24.70 -14.56
N ALA A 40 6.91 25.59 -14.66
CA ALA A 40 7.17 26.98 -14.98
C ALA A 40 8.02 27.62 -13.88
N THR A 41 9.05 28.38 -14.25
CA THR A 41 9.86 29.16 -13.30
C THR A 41 9.03 30.33 -12.75
N PRO A 42 8.85 30.44 -11.42
CA PRO A 42 8.15 31.59 -10.83
C PRO A 42 8.87 32.90 -11.10
N ALA A 43 8.13 34.01 -11.17
CA ALA A 43 8.70 35.34 -11.44
C ALA A 43 9.72 35.81 -10.39
N ASN A 44 9.56 35.36 -9.14
CA ASN A 44 10.47 35.65 -8.04
C ASN A 44 10.80 34.35 -7.28
N VAL A 45 12.01 33.84 -7.47
CA VAL A 45 12.54 32.69 -6.72
C VAL A 45 13.46 33.23 -5.62
N ALA A 46 13.11 32.99 -4.36
CA ALA A 46 13.95 33.42 -3.24
C ALA A 46 15.24 32.57 -3.19
N PRO A 47 16.44 33.15 -2.95
CA PRO A 47 17.69 32.37 -2.89
C PRO A 47 17.73 31.28 -1.81
N SER A 48 16.88 31.38 -0.80
CA SER A 48 16.73 30.40 0.27
C SER A 48 15.74 29.27 -0.06
N ASN A 49 14.98 29.37 -1.16
CA ASN A 49 14.12 28.29 -1.64
C ASN A 49 14.97 27.27 -2.42
N ARG A 50 14.73 26.00 -2.17
CA ARG A 50 15.35 24.91 -2.92
C ARG A 50 14.37 24.39 -3.99
N PRO A 51 14.85 23.96 -5.17
CA PRO A 51 14.00 23.32 -6.16
C PRO A 51 13.34 22.06 -5.58
N VAL A 52 12.08 21.81 -5.96
CA VAL A 52 11.27 20.71 -5.41
C VAL A 52 11.08 19.63 -6.44
N LEU A 53 11.52 18.40 -6.15
CA LEU A 53 11.21 17.23 -6.95
C LEU A 53 9.99 16.51 -6.39
N PHE A 54 8.95 16.36 -7.19
CA PHE A 54 7.76 15.58 -6.87
C PHE A 54 7.85 14.16 -7.43
N VAL A 55 7.71 13.15 -6.55
CA VAL A 55 7.86 11.71 -6.88
C VAL A 55 6.56 10.95 -6.59
N HIS A 56 5.95 10.37 -7.62
CA HIS A 56 4.69 9.64 -7.50
C HIS A 56 4.84 8.24 -6.86
N GLY A 57 3.69 7.64 -6.51
CA GLY A 57 3.59 6.30 -5.94
C GLY A 57 3.34 5.18 -6.97
N LEU A 58 2.88 4.04 -6.45
CA LEU A 58 2.51 2.85 -7.23
C LEU A 58 1.36 3.15 -8.21
N ASN A 59 1.33 2.48 -9.37
CA ASN A 59 0.26 2.58 -10.38
C ASN A 59 -0.05 4.03 -10.86
N SER A 60 0.93 4.93 -10.76
CA SER A 60 0.79 6.35 -11.01
C SER A 60 1.91 6.89 -11.93
N SER A 61 1.88 8.20 -12.20
CA SER A 61 2.89 8.96 -12.95
C SER A 61 3.01 10.37 -12.38
N SER A 62 3.88 11.19 -12.96
CA SER A 62 4.00 12.61 -12.60
C SER A 62 2.70 13.41 -12.69
N ASP A 63 1.73 12.96 -13.51
CA ASP A 63 0.36 13.49 -13.63
C ASP A 63 -0.32 13.72 -12.28
N THR A 64 -0.04 12.86 -11.30
CA THR A 64 -0.65 12.92 -9.96
C THR A 64 -0.43 14.26 -9.23
N TRP A 65 0.55 15.06 -9.66
CA TRP A 65 0.87 16.33 -9.01
C TRP A 65 0.20 17.55 -9.65
N HIS A 66 -0.47 17.38 -10.80
CA HIS A 66 -1.04 18.49 -11.56
C HIS A 66 -2.37 18.18 -12.28
N LEU A 67 -2.76 16.91 -12.42
CA LEU A 67 -4.11 16.50 -12.84
C LEU A 67 -4.95 16.21 -11.60
N ASP A 68 -6.08 16.92 -11.47
CA ASP A 68 -6.98 16.87 -10.31
C ASP A 68 -6.26 17.05 -8.96
N ASN A 69 -5.13 17.76 -8.98
CA ASN A 69 -4.29 18.09 -7.84
C ASN A 69 -3.68 19.49 -8.06
N ASP A 70 -3.80 20.35 -7.05
CA ASP A 70 -3.27 21.71 -7.06
C ASP A 70 -1.85 21.84 -6.48
N MET A 71 -1.15 20.74 -6.18
CA MET A 71 0.20 20.76 -5.60
C MET A 71 1.20 21.54 -6.46
N TYR A 72 1.24 21.28 -7.76
CA TYR A 72 2.09 22.05 -8.68
C TYR A 72 1.76 23.55 -8.64
N ASN A 73 0.48 23.90 -8.82
CA ASN A 73 0.03 25.29 -8.83
C ASN A 73 0.33 26.00 -7.51
N THR A 74 0.15 25.29 -6.39
CA THR A 74 0.42 25.79 -5.05
C THR A 74 1.92 26.07 -4.88
N ALA A 75 2.79 25.15 -5.29
CA ALA A 75 4.23 25.33 -5.24
C ALA A 75 4.69 26.51 -6.11
N TYR A 76 4.18 26.61 -7.34
CA TYR A 76 4.47 27.70 -8.26
C TYR A 76 4.06 29.06 -7.69
N GLN A 77 2.83 29.18 -7.17
CA GLN A 77 2.34 30.42 -6.54
C GLN A 77 3.11 30.80 -5.28
N ASN A 78 3.79 29.85 -4.64
CA ASN A 78 4.64 30.08 -3.48
C ASN A 78 6.12 30.30 -3.84
N GLY A 79 6.46 30.43 -5.13
CA GLY A 79 7.79 30.82 -5.57
C GLY A 79 8.82 29.69 -5.58
N TYR A 80 8.39 28.45 -5.80
CA TYR A 80 9.27 27.29 -5.92
C TYR A 80 9.43 26.85 -7.37
N GLU A 81 10.67 26.62 -7.77
CA GLU A 81 10.98 25.83 -8.97
C GLU A 81 10.69 24.36 -8.70
N THR A 82 10.11 23.67 -9.69
CA THR A 82 9.65 22.30 -9.51
C THR A 82 10.12 21.39 -10.63
N ALA A 83 10.34 20.13 -10.28
CA ALA A 83 10.53 19.03 -11.20
C ALA A 83 9.55 17.90 -10.86
N PHE A 84 9.15 17.14 -11.88
CA PHE A 84 8.29 15.98 -11.76
C PHE A 84 8.91 14.82 -12.52
N ILE A 85 8.89 13.61 -11.96
CA ILE A 85 9.50 12.44 -12.59
C ILE A 85 8.48 11.34 -12.83
N ASP A 86 8.59 10.68 -13.97
CA ASP A 86 7.94 9.41 -14.24
C ASP A 86 8.89 8.26 -13.90
N LEU A 87 8.56 7.50 -12.87
CA LEU A 87 9.21 6.22 -12.55
C LEU A 87 8.41 5.07 -13.16
N TYR A 88 8.91 3.84 -13.04
CA TYR A 88 8.10 2.69 -13.44
C TYR A 88 6.89 2.57 -12.51
N PRO A 89 5.65 2.50 -13.04
CA PRO A 89 4.45 2.49 -12.22
C PRO A 89 4.28 1.19 -11.40
N THR A 90 4.86 0.09 -11.88
CA THR A 90 4.59 -1.26 -11.34
C THR A 90 5.86 -2.03 -10.94
N LYS A 91 7.06 -1.43 -11.07
CA LYS A 91 8.31 -2.09 -10.64
C LYS A 91 8.59 -1.89 -9.15
N ASN A 92 9.42 -2.76 -8.59
CA ASN A 92 9.91 -2.65 -7.21
C ASN A 92 10.79 -1.40 -7.02
N MET A 93 11.16 -1.14 -5.76
CA MET A 93 11.95 0.04 -5.40
C MET A 93 13.43 -0.01 -5.81
N TRP A 94 13.97 -1.20 -6.09
CA TRP A 94 15.36 -1.35 -6.54
C TRP A 94 15.53 -0.83 -7.97
N ASP A 95 14.62 -1.20 -8.86
CA ASP A 95 14.57 -0.68 -10.22
C ASP A 95 14.30 0.83 -10.24
N ASN A 96 13.28 1.28 -9.49
CA ASN A 96 12.91 2.70 -9.45
C ASN A 96 13.98 3.56 -8.78
N GLY A 97 14.60 3.09 -7.70
CA GLY A 97 15.67 3.82 -7.03
C GLY A 97 16.93 3.95 -7.88
N TYR A 98 17.24 2.94 -8.72
CA TYR A 98 18.36 3.05 -9.67
C TYR A 98 18.07 4.09 -10.75
N LEU A 99 16.88 4.05 -11.33
CA LEU A 99 16.42 5.05 -12.30
C LEU A 99 16.43 6.46 -11.70
N LEU A 100 15.84 6.62 -10.51
CA LEU A 100 15.76 7.91 -9.81
C LEU A 100 17.15 8.48 -9.51
N LYS A 101 18.13 7.66 -9.14
CA LYS A 101 19.53 8.12 -8.97
C LYS A 101 20.06 8.80 -10.22
N GLN A 102 19.84 8.22 -11.40
CA GLN A 102 20.34 8.79 -12.66
C GLN A 102 19.69 10.14 -12.94
N LYS A 103 18.40 10.27 -12.63
CA LYS A 103 17.64 11.49 -12.90
C LYS A 103 17.86 12.60 -11.88
N LEU A 104 18.12 12.26 -10.61
CA LEU A 104 18.56 13.22 -9.61
C LEU A 104 19.88 13.89 -9.99
N GLU A 105 20.82 13.14 -10.58
CA GLU A 105 22.07 13.69 -11.09
C GLU A 105 21.84 14.67 -12.26
N GLU A 106 20.96 14.32 -13.20
CA GLU A 106 20.56 15.23 -14.29
C GLU A 106 19.90 16.51 -13.76
N MET A 107 18.98 16.39 -12.80
CA MET A 107 18.29 17.51 -12.16
C MET A 107 19.26 18.41 -11.39
N TYR A 108 20.21 17.83 -10.66
CA TYR A 108 21.24 18.60 -9.95
C TYR A 108 22.05 19.48 -10.92
N HIS A 109 22.45 18.95 -12.07
CA HIS A 109 23.15 19.74 -13.09
C HIS A 109 22.24 20.80 -13.74
N HIS A 110 20.95 20.51 -13.88
CA HIS A 110 19.98 21.46 -14.43
C HIS A 110 19.73 22.65 -13.51
N PHE A 111 19.45 22.40 -12.22
CA PHE A 111 19.18 23.45 -11.25
C PHE A 111 20.47 24.09 -10.69
N GLY A 112 21.60 23.40 -10.76
CA GLY A 112 22.87 23.87 -10.18
C GLY A 112 22.95 23.72 -8.66
N GLU A 113 21.96 23.09 -8.03
CA GLU A 113 21.86 22.88 -6.59
C GLU A 113 21.06 21.62 -6.26
N LYS A 114 21.07 21.23 -4.98
CA LYS A 114 20.32 20.06 -4.51
C LYS A 114 18.82 20.33 -4.50
N VAL A 115 18.05 19.28 -4.78
CA VAL A 115 16.58 19.34 -4.71
C VAL A 115 16.07 18.92 -3.32
N VAL A 116 14.90 19.41 -2.94
CA VAL A 116 14.09 18.81 -1.88
C VAL A 116 13.09 17.87 -2.52
N VAL A 117 13.04 16.61 -2.07
CA VAL A 117 12.12 15.62 -2.62
C VAL A 117 10.82 15.62 -1.82
N VAL A 118 9.68 15.72 -2.49
CA VAL A 118 8.34 15.46 -1.95
C VAL A 118 7.81 14.20 -2.61
N ALA A 119 7.71 13.11 -1.84
CA ALA A 119 7.36 11.80 -2.37
C ALA A 119 6.05 11.29 -1.75
N HIS A 120 5.15 10.78 -2.59
CA HIS A 120 3.89 10.19 -2.14
C HIS A 120 3.95 8.66 -2.17
N SER A 121 3.37 8.00 -1.16
CA SER A 121 3.19 6.55 -1.13
C SER A 121 4.52 5.82 -1.40
N LYS A 122 4.53 4.79 -2.28
CA LYS A 122 5.72 4.04 -2.69
C LYS A 122 6.89 4.91 -3.16
N GLY A 123 6.65 6.12 -3.67
CA GLY A 123 7.71 7.04 -4.12
C GLY A 123 8.72 7.37 -3.02
N GLY A 124 8.31 7.37 -1.75
CA GLY A 124 9.23 7.58 -0.62
C GLY A 124 10.16 6.38 -0.37
N ILE A 125 9.75 5.16 -0.72
CA ILE A 125 10.62 3.97 -0.67
C ILE A 125 11.59 3.98 -1.85
N ASP A 126 11.10 4.33 -3.05
CA ASP A 126 11.93 4.49 -4.25
C ASP A 126 13.03 5.54 -4.02
N THR A 127 12.67 6.65 -3.37
CA THR A 127 13.60 7.71 -2.96
C THR A 127 14.64 7.18 -1.97
N GLN A 128 14.23 6.44 -0.93
CA GLN A 128 15.19 5.84 0.01
C GLN A 128 16.22 4.96 -0.70
N VAL A 129 15.80 4.13 -1.66
CA VAL A 129 16.74 3.29 -2.39
C VAL A 129 17.71 4.13 -3.23
N ALA A 130 17.23 5.17 -3.90
CA ALA A 130 18.10 6.09 -4.64
C ALA A 130 19.18 6.72 -3.74
N LEU A 131 18.79 7.22 -2.57
CA LEU A 131 19.71 7.94 -1.67
C LEU A 131 20.65 7.00 -0.92
N ILE A 132 20.08 5.94 -0.33
CA ILE A 132 20.76 5.09 0.65
C ILE A 132 21.57 4.01 -0.05
N HIS A 133 20.99 3.32 -1.04
CA HIS A 133 21.62 2.17 -1.67
C HIS A 133 22.33 2.52 -2.99
N ASN A 134 21.86 3.55 -3.71
CA ASN A 134 22.48 4.00 -4.96
C ASN A 134 23.31 5.29 -4.83
N GLY A 135 23.45 5.82 -3.60
CA GLY A 135 24.36 6.93 -3.30
C GLY A 135 23.96 8.29 -3.87
N ALA A 136 22.67 8.53 -4.14
CA ALA A 136 22.18 9.80 -4.69
C ALA A 136 22.02 10.93 -3.64
N TYR A 137 22.38 10.69 -2.36
CA TYR A 137 22.32 11.70 -1.30
C TYR A 137 23.08 13.02 -1.59
N PRO A 138 24.14 13.09 -2.43
CA PRO A 138 24.76 14.37 -2.77
C PRO A 138 23.85 15.31 -3.57
N TYR A 139 22.81 14.79 -4.23
CA TYR A 139 21.89 15.56 -5.09
C TYR A 139 20.60 15.98 -4.38
N VAL A 140 20.36 15.48 -3.17
CA VAL A 140 19.13 15.70 -2.42
C VAL A 140 19.43 16.33 -1.08
N GLU A 141 18.75 17.44 -0.81
CA GLU A 141 18.92 18.20 0.41
C GLU A 141 18.16 17.58 1.57
N ARG A 142 16.92 17.12 1.32
CA ARG A 142 16.07 16.38 2.27
C ARG A 142 14.86 15.77 1.57
N VAL A 143 14.14 14.91 2.28
CA VAL A 143 12.96 14.20 1.78
C VAL A 143 11.75 14.47 2.67
N ILE A 144 10.61 14.77 2.06
CA ILE A 144 9.29 14.82 2.69
C ILE A 144 8.48 13.66 2.11
N THR A 145 8.00 12.76 2.96
CA THR A 145 7.15 11.64 2.56
C THR A 145 5.70 11.88 2.97
N LEU A 146 4.78 11.61 2.04
CA LEU A 146 3.35 11.73 2.24
C LEU A 146 2.75 10.32 2.21
N SER A 147 2.43 9.78 3.40
CA SER A 147 1.88 8.43 3.57
C SER A 147 2.69 7.32 2.90
N THR A 148 4.02 7.38 2.98
CA THR A 148 4.87 6.31 2.45
C THR A 148 4.79 5.08 3.34
N PRO A 149 4.48 3.87 2.82
CA PRO A 149 4.42 2.64 3.61
C PRO A 149 5.83 2.12 3.94
N HIS A 150 6.53 2.78 4.86
CA HIS A 150 7.89 2.44 5.30
C HIS A 150 8.02 1.02 5.83
N HIS A 151 6.95 0.46 6.37
CA HIS A 151 6.89 -0.92 6.85
C HIS A 151 5.94 -1.78 5.98
N GLY A 152 5.51 -1.29 4.82
CA GLY A 152 4.59 -2.01 3.92
C GLY A 152 3.11 -1.76 4.24
N SER A 153 2.23 -2.45 3.52
CA SER A 153 0.78 -2.34 3.69
C SER A 153 0.14 -3.72 3.82
N GLN A 154 -0.77 -3.87 4.78
CA GLN A 154 -1.55 -5.08 4.96
C GLN A 154 -2.50 -5.32 3.78
N LEU A 155 -2.82 -4.29 2.97
CA LEU A 155 -3.54 -4.49 1.70
C LEU A 155 -2.68 -5.21 0.66
N ALA A 156 -1.36 -5.00 0.66
CA ALA A 156 -0.46 -5.79 -0.17
C ALA A 156 -0.41 -7.25 0.31
N ASP A 157 -0.46 -7.49 1.63
CA ASP A 157 -0.59 -8.85 2.17
C ASP A 157 -1.93 -9.48 1.75
N LEU A 158 -3.04 -8.74 1.85
CA LEU A 158 -4.36 -9.18 1.38
C LEU A 158 -4.32 -9.57 -0.10
N ALA A 159 -3.78 -8.70 -0.98
CA ALA A 159 -3.69 -8.93 -2.42
C ALA A 159 -2.83 -10.14 -2.82
N TYR A 160 -2.04 -10.71 -1.89
CA TYR A 160 -1.23 -11.91 -2.11
C TYR A 160 -1.72 -13.14 -1.32
N SER A 161 -2.81 -12.99 -0.56
CA SER A 161 -3.43 -14.03 0.28
C SER A 161 -4.12 -15.14 -0.51
N SER A 162 -4.41 -16.27 0.15
CA SER A 162 -5.09 -17.41 -0.49
C SER A 162 -6.53 -17.11 -0.90
N TRP A 163 -7.18 -16.09 -0.29
CA TRP A 163 -8.55 -15.70 -0.61
C TRP A 163 -8.66 -14.63 -1.70
N ALA A 164 -7.76 -13.65 -1.73
CA ALA A 164 -7.82 -12.55 -2.70
C ALA A 164 -6.78 -12.63 -3.81
N GLY A 165 -5.67 -13.35 -3.62
CA GLY A 165 -4.49 -13.24 -4.48
C GLY A 165 -4.62 -13.81 -5.89
N TRP A 166 -5.71 -14.51 -6.19
CA TRP A 166 -6.05 -14.94 -7.54
C TRP A 166 -6.93 -13.88 -8.24
N LEU A 167 -7.84 -13.21 -7.51
CA LEU A 167 -8.63 -12.08 -8.01
C LEU A 167 -7.71 -10.88 -8.28
N ALA A 168 -6.78 -10.60 -7.36
CA ALA A 168 -5.78 -9.56 -7.56
C ALA A 168 -4.89 -9.80 -8.79
N ASP A 169 -4.62 -11.06 -9.13
CA ASP A 169 -3.88 -11.46 -10.33
C ASP A 169 -4.71 -11.20 -11.60
N LEU A 170 -5.99 -11.61 -11.58
CA LEU A 170 -6.95 -11.39 -12.65
C LEU A 170 -7.13 -9.88 -12.96
N LEU A 171 -7.15 -9.05 -11.91
CA LEU A 171 -7.31 -7.60 -12.00
C LEU A 171 -5.98 -6.84 -12.23
N GLY A 172 -4.85 -7.55 -12.39
CA GLY A 172 -3.54 -6.93 -12.66
C GLY A 172 -2.93 -6.15 -11.49
N SER A 173 -3.45 -6.33 -10.27
CA SER A 173 -2.96 -5.66 -9.05
C SER A 173 -1.67 -6.28 -8.51
N LYS A 174 -1.31 -7.49 -8.96
CA LYS A 174 -0.06 -8.16 -8.60
C LYS A 174 1.05 -7.80 -9.56
N ASN A 175 2.02 -7.05 -9.06
CA ASN A 175 3.22 -6.65 -9.78
C ASN A 175 4.41 -6.53 -8.82
N ASP A 176 5.61 -6.27 -9.34
CA ASP A 176 6.83 -6.21 -8.53
C ASP A 176 6.76 -5.10 -7.46
N GLY A 177 6.07 -4.00 -7.76
CA GLY A 177 5.78 -2.92 -6.82
C GLY A 177 4.92 -3.40 -5.65
N THR A 178 3.73 -3.93 -5.91
CA THR A 178 2.83 -4.45 -4.87
C THR A 178 3.49 -5.59 -4.08
N TYR A 179 4.21 -6.49 -4.74
CA TYR A 179 4.95 -7.58 -4.10
C TYR A 179 5.92 -7.05 -3.05
N SER A 180 6.69 -6.01 -3.40
CA SER A 180 7.66 -5.41 -2.49
C SER A 180 7.02 -4.67 -1.30
N MET A 181 5.74 -4.29 -1.39
CA MET A 181 5.03 -3.59 -0.30
C MET A 181 4.38 -4.53 0.72
N GLN A 182 4.47 -5.85 0.54
CA GLN A 182 4.08 -6.80 1.58
C GLN A 182 4.90 -6.58 2.85
N THR A 183 4.26 -6.66 4.02
CA THR A 183 4.86 -6.27 5.31
C THR A 183 6.14 -7.04 5.61
N GLY A 184 6.16 -8.37 5.37
CA GLY A 184 7.35 -9.19 5.55
C GLY A 184 8.51 -8.79 4.64
N TYR A 185 8.25 -8.41 3.38
CA TYR A 185 9.29 -7.93 2.47
C TYR A 185 9.83 -6.57 2.92
N MET A 186 8.96 -5.68 3.39
CA MET A 186 9.37 -4.37 3.91
C MET A 186 10.18 -4.49 5.19
N GLU A 187 9.89 -5.44 6.08
CA GLU A 187 10.73 -5.71 7.25
C GLU A 187 12.12 -6.24 6.86
N TYR A 188 12.21 -7.07 5.81
CA TYR A 188 13.51 -7.43 5.24
C TYR A 188 14.24 -6.20 4.70
N PHE A 189 13.54 -5.33 3.96
CA PHE A 189 14.10 -4.08 3.45
C PHE A 189 14.57 -3.12 4.56
N ARG A 190 13.82 -2.96 5.65
CA ARG A 190 14.23 -2.21 6.86
C ARG A 190 15.54 -2.75 7.42
N SER A 191 15.67 -4.08 7.52
CA SER A 191 16.90 -4.71 8.02
C SER A 191 18.16 -4.40 7.18
N LEU A 192 17.99 -4.16 5.88
CA LEU A 192 19.07 -3.76 4.97
C LEU A 192 19.34 -2.25 4.99
N THR A 193 18.34 -1.45 5.32
CA THR A 193 18.33 0.00 5.07
C THR A 193 18.61 0.82 6.32
N ASP A 194 18.02 0.45 7.45
CA ASP A 194 17.96 1.31 8.64
C ASP A 194 19.32 1.46 9.33
N ASN A 195 20.22 0.50 9.12
CA ASN A 195 21.60 0.55 9.61
C ASN A 195 22.62 0.92 8.51
N HIS A 196 22.16 1.31 7.33
CA HIS A 196 23.06 1.65 6.23
C HIS A 196 23.84 2.95 6.54
N PRO A 197 25.15 3.06 6.21
CA PRO A 197 25.94 4.26 6.50
C PRO A 197 25.40 5.56 5.90
N TYR A 198 24.54 5.47 4.89
CA TYR A 198 23.94 6.62 4.20
C TYR A 198 22.54 6.98 4.70
N VAL A 199 21.97 6.25 5.67
CA VAL A 199 20.59 6.44 6.15
C VAL A 199 20.33 7.88 6.63
N ASN A 200 21.31 8.51 7.27
CA ASN A 200 21.21 9.88 7.81
C ASN A 200 21.89 10.94 6.95
N LYS A 201 22.24 10.65 5.68
CA LYS A 201 22.92 11.61 4.81
C LYS A 201 21.99 12.68 4.23
N ALA A 202 20.71 12.37 4.11
CA ALA A 202 19.65 13.32 3.80
C ALA A 202 18.51 13.12 4.81
N PRO A 203 18.11 14.15 5.57
CA PRO A 203 17.06 14.00 6.58
C PRO A 203 15.71 13.71 5.92
N ILE A 204 14.91 12.91 6.61
CA ILE A 204 13.57 12.49 6.16
C ILE A 204 12.53 13.06 7.11
N TYR A 205 11.44 13.58 6.54
CA TYR A 205 10.29 14.11 7.22
C TYR A 205 9.04 13.37 6.79
N THR A 206 8.22 12.91 7.73
CA THR A 206 7.06 12.07 7.41
C THR A 206 5.74 12.76 7.70
N PHE A 207 4.75 12.45 6.87
CA PHE A 207 3.33 12.70 7.10
C PHE A 207 2.54 11.39 7.08
N GLY A 208 1.48 11.33 7.89
CA GLY A 208 0.50 10.24 7.88
C GLY A 208 -0.94 10.75 7.82
N GLY A 209 -1.82 9.98 7.18
CA GLY A 209 -3.25 10.22 7.13
C GLY A 209 -4.04 9.31 8.09
N THR A 210 -5.25 9.73 8.46
CA THR A 210 -6.16 8.99 9.35
C THR A 210 -7.58 8.83 8.81
N GLU A 211 -7.89 9.41 7.64
CA GLU A 211 -9.24 9.37 7.04
C GLU A 211 -9.27 8.40 5.86
N TRP A 212 -10.45 7.88 5.53
CA TRP A 212 -10.61 6.86 4.48
C TRP A 212 -11.56 7.34 3.37
N GLY A 213 -11.80 8.64 3.27
CA GLY A 213 -12.81 9.20 2.36
C GLY A 213 -14.25 8.90 2.79
N SER A 214 -15.21 9.16 1.91
CA SER A 214 -16.64 8.92 2.17
C SER A 214 -17.00 7.44 2.08
N PHE A 215 -18.07 7.04 2.79
CA PHE A 215 -18.64 5.70 2.69
C PHE A 215 -18.89 5.32 1.22
N GLY A 216 -18.43 4.13 0.83
CA GLY A 216 -18.51 3.65 -0.55
C GLY A 216 -17.26 3.91 -1.37
N SER A 217 -16.44 4.92 -1.07
CA SER A 217 -15.23 5.20 -1.85
C SER A 217 -14.21 4.05 -1.80
N SER A 218 -13.33 3.96 -2.81
CA SER A 218 -12.22 3.00 -2.86
C SER A 218 -11.34 3.04 -1.59
N MET A 219 -11.00 4.25 -1.13
CA MET A 219 -10.23 4.45 0.11
C MET A 219 -10.96 3.93 1.35
N TYR A 220 -12.29 4.00 1.36
CA TYR A 220 -13.09 3.60 2.52
C TYR A 220 -12.97 2.10 2.78
N TRP A 221 -12.91 1.29 1.73
CA TRP A 221 -12.81 -0.18 1.85
C TRP A 221 -11.42 -0.63 2.27
N GLY A 222 -10.39 -0.02 1.69
CA GLY A 222 -9.04 -0.23 2.18
C GLY A 222 -8.93 0.17 3.65
N GLY A 223 -9.53 1.29 4.05
CA GLY A 223 -9.51 1.75 5.43
C GLY A 223 -10.31 0.89 6.40
N LEU A 224 -11.44 0.35 5.95
CA LEU A 224 -12.23 -0.61 6.70
C LEU A 224 -11.47 -1.89 6.97
N TYR A 225 -10.77 -2.44 5.96
CA TYR A 225 -9.92 -3.61 6.17
C TYR A 225 -8.76 -3.27 7.14
N LEU A 226 -8.13 -2.11 6.93
CA LEU A 226 -6.97 -1.66 7.68
C LEU A 226 -7.26 -1.28 9.12
N ARG A 227 -8.51 -0.99 9.49
CA ARG A 227 -8.87 -0.59 10.87
C ARG A 227 -8.50 -1.63 11.92
N ALA A 228 -8.41 -2.91 11.53
CA ALA A 228 -7.92 -3.99 12.39
C ALA A 228 -6.44 -3.80 12.79
N TYR A 229 -5.66 -3.08 11.98
CA TYR A 229 -4.23 -2.87 12.16
C TYR A 229 -3.89 -1.46 12.67
N GLY A 230 -4.91 -0.66 13.00
CA GLY A 230 -4.78 0.68 13.58
C GLY A 230 -5.31 1.81 12.69
N SER A 231 -5.05 3.04 13.13
CA SER A 231 -5.38 4.25 12.35
C SER A 231 -4.63 4.23 11.01
N ASN A 232 -5.30 4.63 9.95
CA ASN A 232 -4.81 4.49 8.58
C ASN A 232 -5.48 5.53 7.67
N ASP A 233 -4.99 5.66 6.44
CA ASP A 233 -5.47 6.64 5.46
C ASP A 233 -6.26 6.02 4.29
N GLY A 234 -6.73 4.78 4.46
CA GLY A 234 -7.35 3.98 3.41
C GLY A 234 -6.39 3.04 2.69
N VAL A 235 -5.06 3.26 2.76
CA VAL A 235 -4.06 2.41 2.08
C VAL A 235 -2.89 2.02 2.98
N VAL A 236 -2.49 2.93 3.87
CA VAL A 236 -1.31 2.82 4.72
C VAL A 236 -1.71 3.13 6.16
N THR A 237 -1.28 2.28 7.10
CA THR A 237 -1.45 2.56 8.53
C THR A 237 -0.51 3.67 8.97
N VAL A 238 -0.92 4.48 9.93
CA VAL A 238 -0.08 5.56 10.51
C VAL A 238 1.24 4.99 11.05
N ASN A 239 1.20 3.79 11.64
CA ASN A 239 2.42 3.13 12.11
C ASN A 239 3.38 2.81 10.96
N SER A 240 2.86 2.38 9.79
CA SER A 240 3.69 2.13 8.63
C SER A 240 4.16 3.41 7.92
N SER A 241 3.47 4.54 8.10
CA SER A 241 3.93 5.84 7.57
C SER A 241 5.05 6.49 8.39
N ARG A 242 5.37 5.94 9.56
CA ARG A 242 6.46 6.39 10.42
C ARG A 242 7.77 5.71 10.07
N LEU A 243 8.87 6.39 10.39
CA LEU A 243 10.22 5.87 10.24
C LEU A 243 11.03 6.30 11.47
N PRO A 244 11.65 5.38 12.23
CA PRO A 244 12.22 5.71 13.56
C PRO A 244 13.31 6.79 13.56
N TYR A 245 14.05 6.94 12.46
CA TYR A 245 15.11 7.94 12.29
C TYR A 245 14.66 9.18 11.51
N ALA A 246 13.39 9.26 11.13
CA ALA A 246 12.80 10.44 10.49
C ALA A 246 12.13 11.35 11.53
N THR A 247 11.84 12.57 11.10
CA THR A 247 11.04 13.51 11.88
C THR A 247 9.59 13.50 11.40
N GLU A 248 8.65 13.07 12.24
CA GLU A 248 7.22 13.18 11.92
C GLU A 248 6.79 14.64 11.98
N ILE A 249 6.40 15.22 10.84
CA ILE A 249 5.87 16.59 10.81
C ILE A 249 4.43 16.59 11.31
N LYS A 250 3.59 15.69 10.77
CA LYS A 250 2.19 15.63 11.15
C LYS A 250 1.51 14.32 10.75
N VAL A 251 0.70 13.81 11.66
CA VAL A 251 -0.43 12.93 11.36
C VAL A 251 -1.70 13.79 11.35
N GLY A 252 -2.52 13.67 10.31
CA GLY A 252 -3.71 14.51 10.16
C GLY A 252 -4.85 13.80 9.44
N SER A 253 -6.01 14.46 9.43
CA SER A 253 -7.24 13.97 8.83
C SER A 253 -7.21 14.04 7.30
N TRP A 254 -6.37 13.22 6.69
CA TRP A 254 -6.28 13.01 5.25
C TRP A 254 -6.43 11.53 4.93
N ASP A 255 -7.05 11.25 3.78
CA ASP A 255 -6.94 9.96 3.13
C ASP A 255 -5.70 9.90 2.23
N HIS A 256 -5.42 8.72 1.69
CA HIS A 256 -4.22 8.47 0.90
C HIS A 256 -4.13 9.33 -0.37
N SER A 257 -5.26 9.86 -0.86
CA SER A 257 -5.33 10.72 -2.05
C SER A 257 -5.24 12.20 -1.70
N THR A 258 -5.94 12.65 -0.66
CA THR A 258 -6.00 14.05 -0.24
C THR A 258 -4.69 14.52 0.41
N ILE A 259 -3.89 13.62 0.99
CA ILE A 259 -2.61 14.00 1.60
C ILE A 259 -1.60 14.57 0.59
N ARG A 260 -1.68 14.18 -0.69
CA ARG A 260 -0.82 14.72 -1.77
C ARG A 260 -1.36 16.00 -2.41
N VAL A 261 -2.51 16.51 -1.96
CA VAL A 261 -3.12 17.73 -2.51
C VAL A 261 -2.45 18.97 -1.91
N GLY A 262 -2.08 19.93 -2.76
CA GLY A 262 -1.36 21.14 -2.39
C GLY A 262 -2.07 21.97 -1.33
N SER A 263 -3.36 22.26 -1.55
CA SER A 263 -4.20 22.97 -0.56
C SER A 263 -4.36 22.23 0.77
N SER A 264 -4.11 20.92 0.80
CA SER A 264 -4.21 20.12 2.02
C SER A 264 -2.94 20.12 2.87
N THR A 265 -1.76 19.98 2.24
CA THR A 265 -0.52 19.73 2.99
C THR A 265 0.64 20.69 2.71
N PHE A 266 0.66 21.42 1.59
CA PHE A 266 1.84 22.20 1.18
C PHE A 266 2.30 23.20 2.24
N GLN A 267 1.37 23.95 2.84
CA GLN A 267 1.70 24.96 3.86
C GLN A 267 2.35 24.37 5.12
N LEU A 268 2.13 23.07 5.39
CA LEU A 268 2.67 22.38 6.56
C LEU A 268 4.15 22.03 6.37
N PHE A 269 4.58 21.78 5.14
CA PHE A 269 5.98 21.46 4.84
C PHE A 269 6.74 22.57 4.11
N LYS A 270 6.09 23.69 3.75
CA LYS A 270 6.71 24.82 3.05
C LYS A 270 8.00 25.31 3.71
N ASN A 271 8.03 25.41 5.04
CA ASN A 271 9.22 25.86 5.78
C ASN A 271 10.40 24.88 5.66
N TYR A 272 10.14 23.61 5.34
CA TYR A 272 11.16 22.60 5.08
C TYR A 272 11.68 22.66 3.64
N LEU A 273 11.03 23.39 2.73
CA LEU A 273 11.54 23.66 1.38
C LEU A 273 12.51 24.85 1.35
N ASN A 274 12.67 25.57 2.46
CA ASN A 274 13.47 26.78 2.59
C ASN A 274 14.64 26.56 3.57
N GLU A 275 15.86 26.98 3.24
CA GLU A 275 17.03 26.77 4.11
C GLU A 275 17.02 27.56 5.41
N THR A 276 16.60 28.82 5.37
CA THR A 276 16.63 29.69 6.55
C THR A 276 15.59 29.24 7.57
N GLN A 277 14.39 28.90 7.12
CA GLN A 277 13.29 28.46 7.99
C GLN A 277 13.42 27.00 8.44
N TYR A 278 14.13 26.16 7.68
CA TYR A 278 14.45 24.81 8.10
C TYR A 278 15.28 24.77 9.39
N SER A 279 16.27 25.66 9.50
CA SER A 279 17.13 25.74 10.68
C SER A 279 16.34 25.99 11.97
N SER A 280 15.20 26.68 11.90
CA SER A 280 14.32 26.92 13.05
C SER A 280 13.23 25.84 13.23
N ALA A 281 12.67 25.30 12.14
CA ALA A 281 11.64 24.27 12.19
C ALA A 281 12.14 22.93 12.76
N SER A 282 13.40 22.59 12.50
CA SER A 282 14.05 21.39 13.07
C SER A 282 14.18 21.41 14.60
N PHE A 283 14.11 22.58 15.25
CA PHE A 283 14.08 22.69 16.72
C PHE A 283 12.68 22.50 17.33
N GLN A 284 11.61 22.49 16.54
CA GLN A 284 10.22 22.43 17.03
C GLN A 284 9.54 21.08 16.77
N ALA A 285 10.17 20.17 16.04
CA ALA A 285 9.60 18.87 15.77
C ALA A 285 9.71 17.97 17.01
N GLN A 286 8.69 18.05 17.85
CA GLN A 286 8.53 17.25 19.04
C GLN A 286 7.71 16.00 18.69
N SER A 287 8.29 14.82 18.88
CA SER A 287 7.61 13.54 18.70
C SER A 287 6.39 13.46 19.63
N LEU A 288 5.19 13.57 19.07
CA LEU A 288 3.98 13.21 19.78
C LEU A 288 3.85 11.69 19.72
N GLU A 289 4.24 11.01 20.80
CA GLU A 289 3.77 9.65 21.07
C GLU A 289 2.24 9.69 21.27
N ASN A 290 1.50 9.65 20.17
CA ASN A 290 0.12 9.21 20.23
C ASN A 290 0.16 7.68 20.26
N SER A 291 -0.10 7.15 21.46
CA SER A 291 -0.37 5.74 21.75
C SER A 291 -1.13 5.11 20.60
N ALA A 292 -0.46 4.22 19.86
CA ALA A 292 -1.08 3.46 18.80
C ALA A 292 -2.31 2.72 19.37
N PRO A 293 -3.46 2.72 18.68
CA PRO A 293 -4.54 1.79 19.00
C PRO A 293 -3.97 0.36 19.04
N ALA A 294 -4.53 -0.50 19.88
CA ALA A 294 -4.14 -1.91 19.91
C ALA A 294 -4.23 -2.50 18.49
N ASP A 295 -3.13 -3.11 18.03
CA ASP A 295 -3.07 -3.86 16.78
C ASP A 295 -3.93 -5.13 16.92
N ASN A 296 -5.21 -4.97 16.58
CA ASN A 296 -6.26 -5.97 16.72
C ASN A 296 -6.44 -6.71 15.39
N GLN A 297 -5.42 -7.48 15.02
CA GLN A 297 -5.31 -8.21 13.75
C GLN A 297 -6.50 -9.14 13.43
N ALA A 298 -7.36 -9.43 14.42
CA ALA A 298 -8.51 -10.34 14.32
C ALA A 298 -9.86 -9.60 14.15
N GLY A 299 -9.90 -8.52 13.39
CA GLY A 299 -11.13 -7.74 13.15
C GLY A 299 -11.90 -8.09 11.88
N ASN A 300 -11.35 -8.95 11.01
CA ASN A 300 -11.90 -9.23 9.69
C ASN A 300 -12.22 -10.72 9.52
N TYR A 301 -13.18 -11.03 8.64
CA TYR A 301 -13.45 -12.35 8.09
C TYR A 301 -13.44 -12.23 6.56
N THR A 302 -12.60 -13.01 5.90
CA THR A 302 -12.35 -12.86 4.46
C THR A 302 -12.55 -14.19 3.75
N ARG A 303 -13.32 -14.19 2.67
CA ARG A 303 -13.53 -15.35 1.78
C ARG A 303 -13.48 -14.90 0.34
N GLY A 304 -13.03 -15.76 -0.56
CA GLY A 304 -13.03 -15.43 -1.99
C GLY A 304 -13.18 -16.68 -2.83
N GLY A 305 -13.74 -16.50 -4.02
CA GLY A 305 -13.94 -17.58 -4.96
C GLY A 305 -14.57 -17.12 -6.26
N GLU A 306 -14.96 -18.10 -7.06
CA GLU A 306 -15.70 -17.90 -8.29
C GLU A 306 -17.03 -18.64 -8.21
N TYR A 307 -18.05 -18.11 -8.88
CA TYR A 307 -19.35 -18.76 -8.97
C TYR A 307 -20.08 -18.38 -10.26
N GLU A 308 -21.08 -19.19 -10.60
CA GLU A 308 -22.07 -18.95 -11.64
C GLU A 308 -23.42 -19.41 -11.06
N GLY A 309 -24.49 -18.65 -11.26
CA GLY A 309 -25.76 -18.85 -10.57
C GLY A 309 -25.73 -18.33 -9.13
N THR A 310 -26.15 -19.14 -8.16
CA THR A 310 -26.29 -18.73 -6.75
C THR A 310 -25.12 -19.19 -5.89
N LYS A 311 -24.56 -18.25 -5.12
CA LYS A 311 -23.52 -18.50 -4.12
C LYS A 311 -23.95 -17.98 -2.77
N ASN A 312 -23.82 -18.80 -1.73
CA ASN A 312 -24.02 -18.39 -0.35
C ASN A 312 -22.68 -18.39 0.39
N GLU A 313 -22.45 -17.35 1.19
CA GLU A 313 -21.39 -17.29 2.20
C GLU A 313 -22.02 -17.04 3.58
N ASP A 314 -21.55 -17.80 4.56
CA ASP A 314 -21.99 -17.67 5.95
C ASP A 314 -21.09 -16.67 6.68
N ILE A 315 -21.71 -15.84 7.52
CA ILE A 315 -21.02 -14.90 8.41
C ILE A 315 -21.59 -15.11 9.82
N TYR A 316 -20.75 -15.46 10.78
CA TYR A 316 -21.17 -15.59 12.17
C TYR A 316 -20.87 -14.31 12.95
N VAL A 317 -21.91 -13.72 13.51
CA VAL A 317 -21.87 -12.51 14.36
C VAL A 317 -21.98 -12.95 15.82
N GLU A 318 -20.94 -12.71 16.61
CA GLU A 318 -20.99 -12.94 18.06
C GLU A 318 -21.72 -11.82 18.81
N LYS A 319 -22.11 -12.09 20.06
CA LYS A 319 -22.70 -11.08 20.93
C LYS A 319 -21.75 -9.92 21.21
N GLY A 320 -22.32 -8.72 21.23
CA GLY A 320 -21.59 -7.50 21.55
C GLY A 320 -20.89 -6.85 20.36
N VAL A 321 -21.07 -7.38 19.15
CA VAL A 321 -20.71 -6.67 17.91
C VAL A 321 -21.54 -5.38 17.83
N LYS A 322 -20.85 -4.25 17.79
CA LYS A 322 -21.48 -2.92 17.70
C LYS A 322 -21.83 -2.56 16.26
N GLU A 323 -21.00 -2.99 15.33
CA GLU A 323 -21.13 -2.69 13.90
C GLU A 323 -20.48 -3.83 13.10
N ILE A 324 -21.15 -4.25 12.02
CA ILE A 324 -20.56 -5.07 10.97
C ILE A 324 -20.64 -4.32 9.63
N ASN A 325 -19.51 -4.26 8.93
CA ASN A 325 -19.47 -3.79 7.55
C ASN A 325 -19.13 -4.98 6.66
N ILE A 326 -19.96 -5.21 5.65
CA ILE A 326 -19.80 -6.29 4.70
C ILE A 326 -19.52 -5.65 3.35
N ASP A 327 -18.39 -6.03 2.78
CA ASP A 327 -17.97 -5.64 1.45
C ASP A 327 -17.81 -6.88 0.57
N TRP A 328 -18.40 -6.83 -0.62
CA TRP A 328 -18.29 -7.82 -1.66
C TRP A 328 -17.62 -7.16 -2.86
N ALA A 329 -16.30 -7.32 -2.96
CA ALA A 329 -15.55 -6.87 -4.12
C ALA A 329 -15.70 -7.90 -5.25
N SER A 330 -16.04 -7.44 -6.45
CA SER A 330 -16.33 -8.29 -7.61
C SER A 330 -15.70 -7.73 -8.88
N ASP A 331 -15.43 -8.59 -9.87
CA ASP A 331 -15.11 -8.13 -11.23
C ASP A 331 -16.33 -7.64 -12.01
N GLN A 332 -17.53 -7.71 -11.42
CA GLN A 332 -18.81 -7.28 -12.01
C GLN A 332 -19.44 -6.11 -11.23
N SER A 333 -19.96 -5.13 -11.97
CA SER A 333 -20.71 -4.00 -11.39
C SER A 333 -22.17 -4.32 -11.08
N GLY A 334 -22.70 -5.41 -11.64
CA GLY A 334 -24.12 -5.77 -11.61
C GLY A 334 -24.46 -6.94 -10.68
N THR A 335 -23.60 -7.25 -9.71
CA THR A 335 -23.80 -8.35 -8.76
C THR A 335 -25.11 -8.18 -7.97
N GLU A 336 -25.97 -9.20 -8.00
CA GLU A 336 -27.19 -9.21 -7.19
C GLU A 336 -26.91 -9.80 -5.81
N LEU A 337 -26.96 -8.96 -4.77
CA LEU A 337 -26.68 -9.36 -3.39
C LEU A 337 -27.91 -9.27 -2.49
N THR A 338 -28.11 -10.29 -1.68
CA THR A 338 -29.08 -10.32 -0.58
C THR A 338 -28.39 -10.77 0.70
N LEU A 339 -28.34 -9.90 1.71
CA LEU A 339 -27.92 -10.25 3.06
C LEU A 339 -29.14 -10.68 3.88
N ILE A 340 -29.05 -11.84 4.52
CA ILE A 340 -30.11 -12.48 5.30
C ILE A 340 -29.62 -12.58 6.75
N SER A 341 -30.40 -12.00 7.66
CA SER A 341 -30.13 -12.02 9.10
C SER A 341 -30.64 -13.30 9.78
N PRO A 342 -30.24 -13.57 11.05
CA PRO A 342 -30.68 -14.73 11.81
C PRO A 342 -32.21 -14.87 11.94
N ASN A 343 -32.95 -13.77 11.97
CA ASN A 343 -34.42 -13.78 12.02
C ASN A 343 -35.11 -13.78 10.63
N ASN A 344 -34.35 -13.99 9.55
CA ASN A 344 -34.78 -13.97 8.16
C ASN A 344 -35.17 -12.59 7.59
N LYS A 345 -34.84 -11.48 8.27
CA LYS A 345 -34.89 -10.15 7.64
C LYS A 345 -33.84 -10.04 6.55
N THR A 346 -34.23 -9.52 5.39
CA THR A 346 -33.38 -9.37 4.21
C THR A 346 -32.95 -7.93 3.96
N TYR A 347 -31.78 -7.77 3.37
CA TYR A 347 -31.20 -6.49 2.98
C TYR A 347 -30.62 -6.61 1.58
N THR A 348 -31.06 -5.74 0.66
CA THR A 348 -30.64 -5.73 -0.75
C THR A 348 -30.05 -4.39 -1.18
N ALA A 349 -30.10 -3.37 -0.31
CA ALA A 349 -29.58 -2.04 -0.60
C ALA A 349 -28.07 -1.97 -0.34
N PHE A 350 -27.28 -2.49 -1.29
CA PHE A 350 -25.83 -2.35 -1.29
C PHE A 350 -25.41 -1.06 -2.01
N THR A 351 -24.37 -0.40 -1.51
CA THR A 351 -23.70 0.69 -2.21
C THR A 351 -22.61 0.12 -3.10
N THR A 352 -22.69 0.39 -4.40
CA THR A 352 -21.70 -0.07 -5.38
C THR A 352 -20.74 1.06 -5.75
N THR A 353 -19.44 0.79 -5.74
CA THR A 353 -18.42 1.75 -6.19
C THR A 353 -17.30 1.04 -6.93
N LYS A 354 -16.80 1.68 -7.99
CA LYS A 354 -15.66 1.17 -8.76
C LYS A 354 -14.35 1.46 -8.03
N GLU A 355 -13.49 0.46 -7.96
CA GLU A 355 -12.19 0.54 -7.31
C GLU A 355 -11.15 1.21 -8.19
N SER A 356 -10.42 2.17 -7.62
CA SER A 356 -9.42 2.98 -8.33
C SER A 356 -7.98 2.71 -7.93
N ASP A 357 -7.74 2.05 -6.80
CA ASP A 357 -6.41 1.89 -6.20
C ASP A 357 -6.08 0.40 -5.89
N ASN A 358 -6.67 -0.16 -4.83
CA ASN A 358 -6.36 -1.52 -4.35
C ASN A 358 -7.33 -2.53 -4.95
N LEU A 359 -6.87 -3.55 -5.68
CA LEU A 359 -7.73 -4.39 -6.54
C LEU A 359 -8.34 -3.59 -7.72
N LYS A 360 -7.59 -2.62 -8.25
CA LYS A 360 -7.99 -1.76 -9.36
C LYS A 360 -8.77 -2.50 -10.45
N GLY A 361 -9.97 -2.03 -10.74
CA GLY A 361 -10.86 -2.63 -11.74
C GLY A 361 -12.01 -3.46 -11.17
N SER A 362 -11.99 -3.78 -9.87
CA SER A 362 -13.16 -4.35 -9.18
C SER A 362 -14.26 -3.32 -8.92
N TYR A 363 -15.42 -3.83 -8.49
CA TYR A 363 -16.55 -3.09 -7.94
C TYR A 363 -16.80 -3.60 -6.53
N HIS A 364 -16.84 -2.68 -5.57
CA HIS A 364 -17.15 -2.94 -4.17
C HIS A 364 -18.65 -2.76 -3.96
N HIS A 365 -19.32 -3.81 -3.51
CA HIS A 365 -20.73 -3.79 -3.15
C HIS A 365 -20.87 -3.95 -1.65
N SER A 366 -21.43 -2.93 -1.00
CA SER A 366 -21.24 -2.82 0.43
C SER A 366 -22.45 -2.42 1.25
N ILE A 367 -22.51 -2.93 2.47
CA ILE A 367 -23.57 -2.66 3.43
C ILE A 367 -23.02 -2.59 4.86
N LYS A 368 -23.60 -1.70 5.66
CA LYS A 368 -23.31 -1.57 7.09
C LYS A 368 -24.55 -1.90 7.92
N ILE A 369 -24.36 -2.71 8.94
CA ILE A 369 -25.39 -3.05 9.91
C ILE A 369 -24.91 -2.62 11.31
N GLU A 370 -25.64 -1.69 11.90
CA GLU A 370 -25.47 -1.24 13.28
C GLU A 370 -26.15 -2.21 14.24
N ASN A 371 -25.50 -2.53 15.35
CA ASN A 371 -25.97 -3.46 16.39
C ASN A 371 -26.59 -4.74 15.77
N PRO A 372 -25.83 -5.49 14.95
CA PRO A 372 -26.34 -6.67 14.28
C PRO A 372 -26.82 -7.73 15.28
N GLU A 373 -27.85 -8.49 14.88
CA GLU A 373 -28.30 -9.65 15.63
C GLU A 373 -27.20 -10.72 15.71
N GLU A 374 -27.07 -11.34 16.88
CA GLU A 374 -26.17 -12.46 17.10
C GLU A 374 -26.64 -13.70 16.31
N GLY A 375 -25.68 -14.45 15.77
CA GLY A 375 -25.94 -15.70 15.06
C GLY A 375 -25.47 -15.72 13.61
N LYS A 376 -26.08 -16.61 12.83
CA LYS A 376 -25.68 -16.87 11.44
C LYS A 376 -26.38 -15.89 10.51
N TRP A 377 -25.59 -15.05 9.85
CA TRP A 377 -25.97 -14.28 8.68
C TRP A 377 -25.56 -15.03 7.41
N VAL A 378 -26.30 -14.82 6.33
CA VAL A 378 -25.99 -15.39 5.01
C VAL A 378 -25.99 -14.26 3.99
N ILE A 379 -24.89 -14.10 3.26
CA ILE A 379 -24.89 -13.30 2.04
C ILE A 379 -25.09 -14.22 0.85
N GLN A 380 -26.16 -13.98 0.10
CA GLN A 380 -26.48 -14.66 -1.13
C GLN A 380 -26.13 -13.75 -2.30
N ALA A 381 -25.32 -14.26 -3.22
CA ALA A 381 -24.96 -13.60 -4.45
C ALA A 381 -25.51 -14.38 -5.64
N ASN A 382 -26.10 -13.69 -6.60
CA ASN A 382 -26.61 -14.26 -7.84
C ASN A 382 -25.96 -13.58 -9.03
N SER A 383 -25.58 -14.38 -10.03
CA SER A 383 -25.00 -13.88 -11.28
C SER A 383 -25.30 -14.84 -12.42
N ASP A 384 -25.75 -14.30 -13.55
CA ASP A 384 -25.97 -15.04 -14.81
C ASP A 384 -24.65 -15.30 -15.57
N GLN A 385 -23.54 -14.75 -15.08
CA GLN A 385 -22.22 -14.92 -15.64
C GLN A 385 -21.27 -15.47 -14.58
N LYS A 386 -20.15 -16.03 -15.02
CA LYS A 386 -19.07 -16.41 -14.10
C LYS A 386 -18.50 -15.15 -13.45
N GLU A 387 -18.63 -15.05 -12.14
CA GLU A 387 -18.21 -13.92 -11.35
C GLU A 387 -17.12 -14.32 -10.36
N HIS A 388 -16.19 -13.39 -10.12
CA HIS A 388 -15.05 -13.55 -9.22
C HIS A 388 -15.18 -12.57 -8.07
N TYR A 389 -15.17 -13.06 -6.82
CA TYR A 389 -15.45 -12.22 -5.67
C TYR A 389 -14.45 -12.37 -4.51
N LEU A 390 -14.40 -11.32 -3.71
CA LEU A 390 -13.79 -11.28 -2.39
C LEU A 390 -14.81 -10.68 -1.41
N LEU A 391 -15.29 -11.50 -0.49
CA LEU A 391 -16.07 -11.10 0.66
C LEU A 391 -15.13 -10.68 1.80
N ASN A 392 -15.33 -9.49 2.34
CA ASN A 392 -14.74 -9.07 3.60
C ASN A 392 -15.82 -8.57 4.56
N ALA A 393 -15.99 -9.25 5.70
CA ALA A 393 -16.79 -8.78 6.81
C ALA A 393 -15.88 -8.24 7.92
N SER A 394 -16.02 -6.96 8.25
CA SER A 394 -15.27 -6.33 9.32
C SER A 394 -16.16 -6.06 10.54
N PHE A 395 -15.66 -6.42 11.72
CA PHE A 395 -16.43 -6.37 12.97
C PHE A 395 -15.86 -5.32 13.92
N VAL A 396 -16.73 -4.47 14.49
CA VAL A 396 -16.41 -3.67 15.68
C VAL A 396 -16.88 -4.47 16.89
N SER A 397 -15.94 -5.21 17.50
CA SER A 397 -16.24 -6.17 18.55
C SER A 397 -15.16 -6.21 19.63
N PRO A 398 -15.53 -6.32 20.92
CA PRO A 398 -14.57 -6.60 21.99
C PRO A 398 -13.80 -7.92 21.79
N LEU A 399 -14.36 -8.87 21.03
CA LEU A 399 -13.70 -10.15 20.76
C LEU A 399 -12.38 -9.99 20.00
N ASN A 400 -12.27 -8.94 19.17
CA ASN A 400 -11.08 -8.70 18.35
C ASN A 400 -9.80 -8.58 19.21
N ASP A 401 -9.92 -8.02 20.41
CA ASP A 401 -8.80 -7.83 21.35
C ASP A 401 -8.34 -9.15 21.99
N LEU A 402 -9.20 -10.18 21.97
CA LEU A 402 -8.95 -11.47 22.61
C LEU A 402 -8.15 -12.45 21.76
N LEU A 403 -7.93 -12.11 20.48
CA LEU A 403 -7.18 -12.91 19.52
C LEU A 403 -5.97 -12.11 19.04
N SER A 404 -4.82 -12.76 18.99
CA SER A 404 -3.63 -12.20 18.33
C SER A 404 -2.77 -13.30 17.75
N THR A 405 -1.73 -12.92 17.01
CA THR A 405 -0.71 -13.86 16.54
C THR A 405 0.65 -13.47 17.06
N THR A 406 1.50 -14.47 17.29
CA THR A 406 2.93 -14.26 17.56
C THR A 406 3.72 -15.19 16.66
N LEU A 407 4.75 -14.66 16.01
CA LEU A 407 5.72 -15.46 15.28
C LEU A 407 7.03 -15.46 16.07
N ALA A 408 7.57 -16.64 16.35
CA ALA A 408 8.87 -16.81 17.00
C ALA A 408 9.52 -18.11 16.54
N ASN A 409 10.81 -18.08 16.22
CA ASN A 409 11.60 -19.26 15.81
C ASN A 409 10.95 -20.08 14.67
N GLY A 410 10.26 -19.42 13.73
CA GLY A 410 9.56 -20.07 12.61
C GLY A 410 8.24 -20.76 12.99
N ASP A 411 7.76 -20.55 14.22
CA ASP A 411 6.46 -21.01 14.70
C ASP A 411 5.49 -19.83 14.85
N LEU A 412 4.39 -19.87 14.10
CA LEU A 412 3.29 -18.92 14.21
C LEU A 412 2.25 -19.48 15.19
N LYS A 413 1.96 -18.76 16.26
CA LYS A 413 0.96 -19.14 17.25
C LYS A 413 -0.21 -18.17 17.23
N VAL A 414 -1.43 -18.72 17.23
CA VAL A 414 -2.65 -17.95 17.53
C VAL A 414 -2.83 -17.92 19.05
N ASN A 415 -2.78 -16.72 19.63
CA ASN A 415 -2.95 -16.52 21.06
C ASN A 415 -4.40 -16.21 21.40
N LEU A 416 -4.88 -16.86 22.46
CA LEU A 416 -6.20 -16.63 23.05
C LEU A 416 -5.99 -15.93 24.39
N LYS A 417 -6.56 -14.74 24.58
CA LYS A 417 -6.45 -13.97 25.84
C LYS A 417 -7.58 -14.28 26.83
N ASP A 418 -8.51 -15.16 26.46
CA ASP A 418 -9.60 -15.65 27.32
C ASP A 418 -9.63 -17.19 27.29
N GLN A 419 -9.68 -17.83 28.46
CA GLN A 419 -9.72 -19.29 28.60
C GLN A 419 -11.03 -19.92 28.11
N LYS A 420 -12.10 -19.14 27.99
CA LYS A 420 -13.39 -19.58 27.45
C LYS A 420 -13.38 -19.71 25.94
N LEU A 421 -12.43 -19.07 25.25
CA LEU A 421 -12.31 -19.16 23.81
C LEU A 421 -11.95 -20.59 23.42
N LYS A 422 -12.75 -21.14 22.51
CA LYS A 422 -12.44 -22.39 21.82
C LYS A 422 -12.32 -22.08 20.36
N VAL A 423 -11.16 -22.35 19.76
CA VAL A 423 -10.94 -22.08 18.34
C VAL A 423 -10.41 -23.33 17.64
N LYS A 424 -10.75 -23.43 16.37
CA LYS A 424 -10.09 -24.29 15.39
C LYS A 424 -9.50 -23.37 14.34
N THR A 425 -8.19 -23.46 14.17
CA THR A 425 -7.48 -22.70 13.14
C THR A 425 -6.96 -23.60 12.03
N ASP A 426 -7.01 -23.07 10.81
CA ASP A 426 -6.41 -23.64 9.61
C ASP A 426 -5.54 -22.55 8.95
N MET A 427 -4.30 -22.88 8.58
CA MET A 427 -3.38 -21.94 7.93
C MET A 427 -3.01 -22.43 6.55
N THR A 428 -3.11 -21.54 5.56
CA THR A 428 -2.64 -21.72 4.19
C THR A 428 -1.54 -20.71 3.87
N ILE A 429 -0.61 -21.11 3.00
CA ILE A 429 0.53 -20.30 2.61
C ILE A 429 0.63 -20.22 1.08
N GLU A 430 0.70 -19.00 0.56
CA GLU A 430 1.14 -18.71 -0.80
C GLU A 430 2.63 -18.34 -0.77
N TYR A 431 3.48 -19.17 -1.37
CA TYR A 431 4.93 -18.95 -1.38
C TYR A 431 5.40 -18.33 -2.70
N TYR A 432 6.02 -17.17 -2.60
CA TYR A 432 6.62 -16.42 -3.70
C TYR A 432 8.13 -16.35 -3.48
N ASN A 433 8.92 -16.68 -4.51
CA ASN A 433 10.37 -16.54 -4.39
C ASN A 433 10.79 -15.07 -4.34
N LYS A 434 12.08 -14.80 -4.07
CA LYS A 434 12.64 -13.43 -4.01
C LYS A 434 12.38 -12.51 -5.20
N ASN A 435 12.03 -13.08 -6.37
CA ASN A 435 11.73 -12.33 -7.59
C ASN A 435 10.22 -12.10 -7.76
N GLY A 436 9.42 -12.26 -6.70
CA GLY A 436 7.96 -12.08 -6.76
C GLY A 436 7.20 -13.17 -7.51
N LYS A 437 7.85 -14.26 -7.92
CA LYS A 437 7.19 -15.33 -8.69
C LYS A 437 6.60 -16.36 -7.75
N LEU A 438 5.30 -16.60 -7.89
CA LEU A 438 4.59 -17.66 -7.16
C LEU A 438 5.19 -19.03 -7.49
N LYS A 439 5.50 -19.81 -6.45
CA LYS A 439 6.11 -21.14 -6.58
C LYS A 439 5.24 -22.24 -6.02
N GLN A 440 4.52 -21.98 -4.93
CA GLN A 440 3.58 -22.94 -4.36
C GLN A 440 2.33 -22.21 -3.87
N ARG A 441 1.16 -22.80 -4.15
CA ARG A 441 -0.15 -22.27 -3.76
C ARG A 441 -0.76 -23.10 -2.64
N LYS A 442 -1.49 -22.45 -1.73
CA LYS A 442 -2.26 -23.10 -0.64
C LYS A 442 -1.48 -24.19 0.09
N VAL A 443 -0.19 -23.97 0.37
CA VAL A 443 0.60 -24.91 1.18
C VAL A 443 0.00 -24.93 2.58
N LYS A 444 -0.39 -26.10 3.06
CA LYS A 444 -0.97 -26.23 4.41
C LYS A 444 0.11 -26.01 5.46
N GLY A 445 -0.19 -25.14 6.43
CA GLY A 445 0.62 -24.97 7.63
C GLY A 445 0.73 -26.27 8.43
N GLN A 446 1.93 -26.61 8.88
CA GLN A 446 2.13 -27.78 9.73
C GLN A 446 1.66 -27.47 11.15
N LYS A 447 0.41 -27.83 11.46
CA LYS A 447 -0.18 -27.61 12.77
C LYS A 447 0.50 -28.46 13.84
N LYS A 448 1.01 -27.77 14.86
CA LYS A 448 1.50 -28.29 16.14
C LYS A 448 0.38 -28.18 17.19
N ASN A 449 0.70 -28.49 18.44
CA ASN A 449 -0.22 -28.33 19.57
C ASN A 449 -0.56 -26.84 19.81
N ASN A 450 -1.70 -26.57 20.47
CA ASN A 450 -2.11 -25.24 20.93
C ASN A 450 -2.12 -24.17 19.81
N GLU A 451 -2.77 -24.47 18.67
CA GLU A 451 -2.95 -23.53 17.56
C GLU A 451 -1.65 -22.86 17.09
N THR A 452 -0.56 -23.63 17.16
CA THR A 452 0.76 -23.23 16.68
C THR A 452 1.03 -23.91 15.34
N PHE A 453 1.63 -23.20 14.39
CA PHE A 453 1.97 -23.72 13.07
C PHE A 453 3.45 -23.52 12.81
N LYS A 454 4.12 -24.59 12.38
CA LYS A 454 5.49 -24.48 11.88
C LYS A 454 5.46 -24.00 10.43
N LEU A 455 6.24 -22.96 10.14
CA LEU A 455 6.43 -22.50 8.78
C LEU A 455 7.27 -23.52 7.98
N PRO A 456 6.85 -23.83 6.74
CA PRO A 456 7.62 -24.74 5.89
C PRO A 456 8.90 -24.06 5.41
N ASN A 457 10.01 -24.79 5.42
CA ASN A 457 11.25 -24.33 4.79
C ASN A 457 11.22 -24.73 3.31
N ILE A 458 10.81 -23.79 2.45
CA ILE A 458 10.60 -23.98 1.00
C ILE A 458 11.71 -23.26 0.22
N GLY A 459 12.06 -22.04 0.63
CA GLY A 459 13.17 -21.29 0.07
C GLY A 459 13.08 -19.79 0.38
N GLU A 460 14.04 -19.03 -0.16
CA GLU A 460 14.12 -17.58 -0.01
C GLU A 460 12.96 -16.86 -0.71
N GLY A 461 12.27 -15.99 0.02
CA GLY A 461 11.18 -15.17 -0.51
C GLY A 461 10.08 -14.86 0.50
N VAL A 462 8.90 -14.50 -0.01
CA VAL A 462 7.74 -14.13 0.80
C VAL A 462 6.82 -15.33 0.99
N TYR A 463 6.43 -15.53 2.24
CA TYR A 463 5.44 -16.48 2.70
C TYR A 463 4.21 -15.68 3.13
N ASN A 464 3.21 -15.61 2.26
CA ASN A 464 1.95 -14.98 2.58
C ASN A 464 1.02 -16.01 3.22
N MET A 465 0.63 -15.76 4.46
CA MET A 465 -0.09 -16.68 5.34
C MET A 465 -1.51 -16.20 5.53
N THR A 466 -2.48 -17.08 5.27
CA THR A 466 -3.90 -16.85 5.57
C THR A 466 -4.30 -17.81 6.68
N ILE A 467 -4.74 -17.28 7.81
CA ILE A 467 -5.12 -18.04 9.01
C ILE A 467 -6.62 -17.86 9.19
N ASP A 468 -7.38 -18.92 8.91
CA ASP A 468 -8.80 -18.96 9.14
C ASP A 468 -9.08 -19.50 10.55
N ILE A 469 -9.94 -18.79 11.28
CA ILE A 469 -10.30 -19.06 12.67
C ILE A 469 -11.81 -19.27 12.73
N ASP A 470 -12.22 -20.51 13.03
CA ASP A 470 -13.58 -20.82 13.44
C ASP A 470 -13.59 -21.01 14.95
N GLY A 471 -14.39 -20.22 15.67
CA GLY A 471 -14.34 -20.21 17.12
C GLY A 471 -15.71 -20.12 17.80
N SER A 472 -15.66 -20.24 19.12
CA SER A 472 -16.80 -19.94 19.99
C SER A 472 -16.37 -19.28 21.30
N LEU A 473 -17.17 -18.32 21.76
CA LEU A 473 -17.10 -17.70 23.08
C LEU A 473 -18.46 -17.89 23.75
N ASP A 474 -18.49 -18.44 24.98
CA ASP A 474 -19.74 -18.71 25.72
C ASP A 474 -20.82 -19.48 24.89
N LYS A 475 -20.38 -20.39 24.00
CA LYS A 475 -21.17 -21.22 23.05
C LYS A 475 -21.67 -20.50 21.80
N GLU A 476 -21.45 -19.20 21.67
CA GLU A 476 -21.76 -18.44 20.46
C GLU A 476 -20.61 -18.56 19.47
N LYS A 477 -20.93 -18.76 18.20
CA LYS A 477 -19.92 -18.94 17.14
C LYS A 477 -19.44 -17.59 16.61
N PHE A 478 -18.17 -17.56 16.21
CA PHE A 478 -17.59 -16.45 15.47
C PHE A 478 -16.62 -16.98 14.42
N GLN A 479 -16.32 -16.14 13.43
CA GLN A 479 -15.29 -16.41 12.44
C GLN A 479 -14.37 -15.20 12.28
N ARG A 480 -13.08 -15.46 12.07
CA ARG A 480 -12.07 -14.45 11.72
C ARG A 480 -11.08 -15.01 10.70
N THR A 481 -10.45 -14.10 9.96
CA THR A 481 -9.33 -14.39 9.07
C THR A 481 -8.22 -13.39 9.39
N ILE A 482 -7.02 -13.91 9.66
CA ILE A 482 -5.82 -13.11 9.86
C ILE A 482 -4.89 -13.37 8.67
N ILE A 483 -4.46 -12.30 7.99
CA ILE A 483 -3.53 -12.39 6.87
C ILE A 483 -2.23 -11.70 7.27
N LYS A 484 -1.10 -12.36 7.03
CA LYS A 484 0.24 -11.84 7.32
C LYS A 484 1.23 -12.28 6.27
N SER A 485 2.30 -11.53 6.09
CA SER A 485 3.45 -12.00 5.31
C SER A 485 4.73 -12.05 6.13
N VAL A 486 5.62 -12.96 5.75
CA VAL A 486 6.98 -13.12 6.30
C VAL A 486 7.93 -13.22 5.14
N TYR A 487 9.06 -12.52 5.20
CA TYR A 487 10.17 -12.77 4.28
C TYR A 487 11.19 -13.70 4.94
N ILE A 488 11.65 -14.71 4.20
CA ILE A 488 12.73 -15.60 4.63
C ILE A 488 13.91 -15.36 3.69
N ASP A 489 15.08 -14.99 4.24
CA ASP A 489 16.30 -14.80 3.44
C ASP A 489 16.99 -16.12 3.07
N ASP A 490 18.07 -16.04 2.30
CA ASP A 490 18.87 -17.17 1.85
C ASP A 490 19.52 -17.98 3.00
N LYS A 491 19.61 -17.39 4.20
CA LYS A 491 20.11 -18.02 5.43
C LYS A 491 18.99 -18.57 6.31
N GLY A 492 17.73 -18.43 5.90
CA GLY A 492 16.57 -18.90 6.64
C GLY A 492 16.15 -17.96 7.79
N LYS A 493 16.69 -16.74 7.86
CA LYS A 493 16.26 -15.74 8.85
C LYS A 493 14.93 -15.15 8.42
N LEU A 494 14.02 -15.01 9.40
CA LEU A 494 12.67 -14.51 9.20
C LEU A 494 12.61 -13.00 9.46
N TYR A 495 11.86 -12.28 8.63
CA TYR A 495 11.57 -10.85 8.76
C TYR A 495 10.05 -10.64 8.68
N TYR A 496 9.49 -9.98 9.68
CA TYR A 496 8.04 -9.87 9.91
C TYR A 496 7.73 -8.77 10.93
N GLN A 497 6.49 -8.26 10.89
CA GLN A 497 5.95 -7.30 11.86
C GLN A 497 5.35 -7.97 13.10
#